data_AF-A0A1M5XUH7-F1
#
_entry.id   AF-A0A1M5XUH7-F1
#
_cell.length_a   1.000
_cell.length_b   1.000
_cell.length_c   1.000
_cell.angle_alpha   90.00
_cell.angle_beta   90.00
_cell.angle_gamma   90.00
#
_symmetry.space_group_name_H-M   'P 1'
#
loop_
_entity.id
_entity.type
_entity.pdbx_description
1 polymer ?
#
loop_
_entity_poly.entity_id
_entity_poly.type
_entity_poly.pdbx_seq_one_letter_code
_entity_poly.pdbx_strand_id
1 'polypeptide(L)'
;MSSGVDAGTPDARGMRGCATGFVARVTARQRLPLDYSVASLRVVDFLVDGVRKGGADRERAHDTLVGLGAYVGEVLVRRAGGVWVDLDGDQRAWFGQAVGVRMPDGRVWNPLGKVVNRFETGSPEESLRTFYLTLHGRARRAAA
;
A
#
# COMPACT_ATOMS: atom_id res chain seq x y z
N MET A 1 31.37 4.68 14.98
CA MET A 1 31.73 3.99 13.73
C MET A 1 30.52 3.18 13.30
N SER A 2 30.19 3.33 12.02
CA SER A 2 28.91 3.03 11.38
C SER A 2 28.45 1.58 11.56
N SER A 3 27.21 1.39 12.03
CA SER A 3 26.37 0.29 11.57
C SER A 3 25.32 0.91 10.67
N GLY A 4 25.49 0.70 9.37
CA GLY A 4 24.48 1.02 8.39
C GLY A 4 23.18 0.35 8.81
N VAL A 5 22.11 1.12 8.80
CA VAL A 5 20.78 0.54 8.66
C VAL A 5 20.85 -0.28 7.37
N ASP A 6 20.84 -1.61 7.50
CA ASP A 6 20.41 -2.44 6.38
C ASP A 6 19.15 -1.77 5.85
N ALA A 7 19.14 -1.41 4.57
CA ALA A 7 17.92 -1.04 3.89
C ALA A 7 17.08 -2.33 3.79
N GLY A 8 16.61 -2.77 4.95
CA GLY A 8 15.98 -4.05 5.18
C GLY A 8 14.70 -4.05 4.38
N THR A 9 14.49 -5.14 3.67
CA THR A 9 13.21 -5.42 3.04
C THR A 9 12.10 -5.10 4.04
N PRO A 10 11.08 -4.29 3.67
CA PRO A 10 10.03 -3.90 4.60
C PRO A 10 9.40 -5.15 5.23
N ASP A 11 9.30 -5.14 6.56
CA ASP A 11 8.63 -6.17 7.36
C ASP A 11 7.30 -5.66 7.90
N ALA A 12 6.42 -6.58 8.30
CA ALA A 12 5.07 -6.26 8.75
C ALA A 12 5.05 -5.29 9.95
N ARG A 13 6.04 -5.37 10.84
CA ARG A 13 6.13 -4.54 12.04
C ARG A 13 6.48 -3.09 11.70
N GLY A 14 7.33 -2.89 10.69
CA GLY A 14 7.80 -1.59 10.23
C GLY A 14 6.76 -0.81 9.43
N MET A 15 5.76 -1.48 8.84
CA MET A 15 4.83 -0.84 7.90
C MET A 15 4.02 0.32 8.49
N ARG A 16 3.58 0.21 9.74
CA ARG A 16 2.90 1.32 10.44
C ARG A 16 3.80 2.55 10.57
N GLY A 17 5.07 2.34 10.92
CA GLY A 17 6.07 3.41 11.02
C GLY A 17 6.35 4.04 9.66
N CYS A 18 6.46 3.22 8.61
CA CYS A 18 6.62 3.67 7.23
C CYS A 18 5.46 4.58 6.79
N ALA A 19 4.21 4.16 7.01
CA ALA A 19 3.02 4.96 6.70
C ALA A 19 3.00 6.29 7.46
N THR A 20 3.29 6.26 8.76
CA THR A 20 3.31 7.46 9.61
C THR A 20 4.40 8.44 9.16
N GLY A 21 5.61 7.94 8.91
CA GLY A 21 6.71 8.75 8.40
C GLY A 21 6.42 9.33 7.01
N PHE A 22 5.78 8.54 6.14
CA PHE A 22 5.33 9.02 4.84
C PHE A 22 4.34 10.18 4.96
N VAL A 23 3.26 10.01 5.74
CA VAL A 23 2.25 11.07 5.96
C VAL A 23 2.91 12.32 6.53
N ALA A 24 3.78 12.19 7.52
CA ALA A 24 4.49 13.32 8.11
C ALA A 24 5.32 14.09 7.06
N ARG A 25 6.05 13.38 6.19
CA ARG A 25 6.85 14.00 5.11
C ARG A 25 5.99 14.72 4.09
N VAL A 26 4.94 14.08 3.56
CA VAL A 26 4.14 14.67 2.47
C VAL A 26 3.21 15.78 2.95
N THR A 27 2.86 15.79 4.23
CA THR A 27 2.02 16.86 4.82
C THR A 27 2.81 18.01 5.43
N ALA A 28 4.15 17.92 5.49
CA ALA A 28 4.99 18.94 6.12
C ALA A 28 4.86 20.32 5.48
N ARG A 29 4.58 20.38 4.17
CA ARG A 29 4.50 21.65 3.40
C ARG A 29 3.08 22.03 2.99
N GLN A 30 2.15 21.07 2.99
CA GLN A 30 0.77 21.28 2.58
C GLN A 30 -0.13 20.28 3.31
N ARG A 31 -1.30 20.73 3.79
CA ARG A 31 -2.30 19.82 4.33
C ARG A 31 -2.90 18.98 3.21
N LEU A 32 -2.46 17.72 3.11
CA LEU A 32 -3.15 16.68 2.35
C LEU A 32 -4.07 15.90 3.29
N PRO A 33 -5.33 15.61 2.91
CA PRO A 33 -6.27 14.88 3.76
C PRO A 33 -5.96 13.37 3.76
N LEU A 34 -4.78 13.01 4.30
CA LEU A 34 -4.31 11.64 4.51
C LEU A 34 -4.59 11.21 5.96
N ASP A 35 -5.88 11.04 6.26
CA ASP A 35 -6.43 10.80 7.60
C ASP A 35 -6.73 9.32 7.91
N TYR A 36 -6.20 8.40 7.09
CA TYR A 36 -6.49 6.97 7.12
C TYR A 36 -7.98 6.62 6.95
N SER A 37 -8.78 7.49 6.34
CA SER A 37 -10.14 7.18 5.92
C SER A 37 -10.17 6.43 4.58
N VAL A 38 -11.27 5.73 4.29
CA VAL A 38 -11.49 5.14 2.96
C VAL A 38 -11.56 6.22 1.87
N ALA A 39 -12.08 7.42 2.20
CA ALA A 39 -12.16 8.54 1.27
C ALA A 39 -10.78 9.04 0.84
N SER A 40 -9.80 9.02 1.76
CA SER A 40 -8.42 9.43 1.49
C SER A 40 -7.74 8.59 0.40
N LEU A 41 -8.22 7.37 0.09
CA LEU A 41 -7.67 6.55 -0.99
C LEU A 41 -7.79 7.22 -2.36
N ARG A 42 -8.77 8.11 -2.57
CA ARG A 42 -8.82 8.94 -3.79
C ARG A 42 -7.66 9.93 -3.86
N VAL A 43 -7.23 10.47 -2.73
CA VAL A 43 -6.07 11.36 -2.64
C VAL A 43 -4.81 10.57 -3.01
N VAL A 44 -4.69 9.34 -2.52
CA VAL A 44 -3.58 8.44 -2.87
C VAL A 44 -3.58 8.14 -4.37
N ASP A 45 -4.75 7.86 -4.97
CA ASP A 45 -4.88 7.69 -6.42
C ASP A 45 -4.32 8.91 -7.19
N PHE A 46 -4.67 10.14 -6.76
CA PHE A 46 -4.14 11.38 -7.35
C PHE A 46 -2.64 11.58 -7.12
N LEU A 47 -2.11 11.20 -5.96
CA LEU A 47 -0.67 11.28 -5.67
C LEU A 47 0.11 10.33 -6.59
N VAL A 48 -0.38 9.11 -6.81
CA VAL A 48 0.22 8.16 -7.75
C VAL A 48 0.23 8.74 -9.18
N ASP A 49 -0.91 9.30 -9.61
CA ASP A 49 -1.01 9.93 -10.94
C ASP A 49 -0.05 11.13 -11.07
N GLY A 50 0.13 11.90 -9.99
CA GLY A 50 1.07 13.02 -9.93
C GLY A 50 2.53 12.58 -10.07
N VAL A 51 2.94 11.53 -9.34
CA VAL A 51 4.30 10.97 -9.44
C VAL A 51 4.56 10.45 -10.86
N ARG A 52 3.59 9.75 -11.46
CA ARG A 52 3.69 9.24 -12.84
C ARG A 52 3.81 10.38 -13.86
N LYS A 53 2.94 11.38 -13.78
CA LYS A 53 2.96 12.55 -14.69
C LYS A 53 4.23 13.40 -14.53
N GLY A 54 4.85 13.38 -13.35
CA GLY A 54 6.14 14.01 -13.09
C GLY A 54 7.32 13.36 -13.81
N GLY A 55 7.13 12.26 -14.55
CA GLY A 55 8.18 11.59 -15.32
C GLY A 55 9.22 10.86 -14.46
N ALA A 56 8.92 10.61 -13.18
CA ALA A 56 9.76 9.76 -12.35
C ALA A 56 9.74 8.33 -12.92
N ASP A 57 10.91 7.74 -13.09
CA ASP A 57 11.01 6.30 -13.31
C ASP A 57 10.68 5.55 -12.00
N ARG A 58 10.48 4.23 -12.11
CA ARG A 58 10.11 3.36 -10.99
C ARG A 58 11.11 3.43 -9.83
N GLU A 59 12.39 3.59 -10.15
CA GLU A 59 13.47 3.59 -9.17
C GLU A 59 13.47 4.89 -8.36
N ARG A 60 13.33 6.05 -9.03
CA ARG A 60 13.17 7.35 -8.37
C ARG A 60 11.87 7.46 -7.59
N ALA A 61 10.81 6.78 -8.04
CA ALA A 61 9.53 6.77 -7.36
C ALA A 61 9.47 5.77 -6.18
N HIS A 62 10.44 4.86 -6.05
CA HIS A 62 10.39 3.70 -5.15
C HIS A 62 9.94 4.05 -3.73
N ASP A 63 10.64 4.95 -3.04
CA ASP A 63 10.34 5.28 -1.64
C ASP A 63 8.98 5.94 -1.46
N THR A 64 8.53 6.68 -2.48
CA THR A 64 7.20 7.28 -2.50
C THR A 64 6.13 6.21 -2.68
N LEU A 65 6.34 5.25 -3.59
CA LEU A 65 5.42 4.13 -3.82
C LEU A 65 5.33 3.20 -2.61
N VAL A 66 6.46 2.94 -1.92
CA VAL A 66 6.47 2.19 -0.66
C VAL A 66 5.67 2.93 0.42
N GLY A 67 5.87 4.24 0.57
CA GLY A 67 5.11 5.05 1.53
C GLY A 67 3.61 5.12 1.24
N LEU A 68 3.23 5.26 -0.03
CA LEU A 68 1.83 5.21 -0.48
C LEU A 68 1.22 3.82 -0.23
N GLY A 69 1.95 2.74 -0.54
CA GLY A 69 1.53 1.36 -0.28
C GLY A 69 1.35 1.07 1.22
N ALA A 70 2.27 1.57 2.05
CA ALA A 70 2.18 1.50 3.51
C ALA A 70 0.91 2.19 4.02
N TYR A 71 0.61 3.39 3.50
CA TYR A 71 -0.59 4.13 3.85
C TYR A 71 -1.87 3.37 3.45
N VAL A 72 -1.93 2.83 2.23
CA VAL A 72 -3.06 2.01 1.77
C VAL A 72 -3.26 0.82 2.70
N GLY A 73 -2.20 0.08 3.04
CA GLY A 73 -2.29 -1.04 3.96
C GLY A 73 -2.76 -0.65 5.36
N GLU A 74 -2.36 0.52 5.89
CA GLU A 74 -2.89 1.04 7.15
C GLU A 74 -4.39 1.37 7.07
N VAL A 75 -4.90 1.83 5.92
CA VAL A 75 -6.35 1.99 5.71
C VAL A 75 -7.05 0.63 5.79
N LEU A 76 -6.48 -0.41 5.17
CA LEU A 76 -7.02 -1.77 5.24
C LEU A 76 -7.08 -2.30 6.68
N VAL A 77 -5.97 -2.14 7.43
CA VAL A 77 -5.87 -2.56 8.83
C VAL A 77 -6.91 -1.86 9.69
N ARG A 78 -7.03 -0.54 9.56
CA ARG A 78 -7.89 0.29 10.43
C ARG A 78 -9.38 0.22 10.08
N ARG A 79 -9.71 0.07 8.79
CA ARG A 79 -11.09 0.22 8.29
C ARG A 79 -11.75 -1.10 7.89
N ALA A 80 -10.95 -2.11 7.57
CA ALA A 80 -11.44 -3.41 7.13
C ALA A 80 -10.98 -4.59 8.00
N GLY A 81 -10.33 -4.30 9.15
CA GLY A 81 -9.89 -5.31 10.11
C GLY A 81 -8.71 -6.16 9.62
N GLY A 82 -7.96 -5.67 8.63
CA GLY A 82 -6.77 -6.36 8.16
C GLY A 82 -5.65 -6.38 9.19
N VAL A 83 -4.67 -7.26 9.01
CA VAL A 83 -3.43 -7.28 9.79
C VAL A 83 -2.24 -7.38 8.84
N TRP A 84 -1.17 -6.63 9.12
CA TRP A 84 0.09 -6.78 8.38
C TRP A 84 0.71 -8.13 8.67
N VAL A 85 1.24 -8.77 7.62
CA VAL A 85 1.85 -10.10 7.68
C VAL A 85 3.08 -10.12 6.80
N ASP A 86 4.11 -10.81 7.26
CA ASP A 86 5.25 -11.16 6.43
C ASP A 86 4.84 -12.28 5.48
N LEU A 87 5.17 -12.13 4.20
CA LEU A 87 4.90 -13.11 3.17
C LEU A 87 6.02 -14.15 3.15
N ASP A 88 5.65 -15.43 3.11
CA ASP A 88 6.60 -16.53 2.96
C ASP A 88 7.25 -16.55 1.56
N GLY A 89 8.18 -17.47 1.31
CA GLY A 89 8.93 -17.54 0.05
C GLY A 89 8.03 -17.69 -1.19
N ASP A 90 6.99 -18.53 -1.09
CA ASP A 90 6.08 -18.79 -2.20
C ASP A 90 5.17 -17.59 -2.47
N GLN A 91 4.67 -16.94 -1.40
CA GLN A 91 3.90 -15.72 -1.50
C GLN A 91 4.73 -14.54 -2.02
N ARG A 92 6.00 -14.42 -1.60
CA ARG A 92 6.94 -13.43 -2.12
C ARG A 92 7.16 -13.60 -3.62
N ALA A 93 7.31 -14.84 -4.09
CA ALA A 93 7.45 -15.13 -5.51
C ALA A 93 6.21 -14.72 -6.32
N TRP A 94 5.01 -14.94 -5.77
CA TRP A 94 3.75 -14.57 -6.40
C TRP A 94 3.45 -13.06 -6.38
N PHE A 95 3.72 -12.39 -5.26
CA PHE A 95 3.34 -11.00 -5.04
C PHE A 95 4.46 -10.00 -5.39
N GLY A 96 5.71 -10.45 -5.51
CA GLY A 96 6.88 -9.60 -5.75
C GLY A 96 7.16 -8.62 -4.61
N GLN A 97 6.58 -8.84 -3.43
CA GLN A 97 6.72 -8.01 -2.23
C GLN A 97 6.86 -8.90 -1.00
N ALA A 98 7.46 -8.37 0.05
CA ALA A 98 7.73 -9.10 1.29
C ALA A 98 6.61 -9.05 2.33
N VAL A 99 5.68 -8.11 2.19
CA VAL A 99 4.62 -7.86 3.15
C VAL A 99 3.28 -7.79 2.45
N GLY A 100 2.25 -8.23 3.17
CA GLY A 100 0.86 -8.13 2.75
C GLY A 100 -0.04 -7.78 3.92
N VAL A 101 -1.31 -7.59 3.62
CA VAL A 101 -2.38 -7.44 4.61
C VAL A 101 -3.29 -8.64 4.51
N ARG A 102 -3.38 -9.41 5.60
CA ARG A 102 -4.34 -10.50 5.74
C ARG A 102 -5.66 -9.96 6.25
N MET A 103 -6.73 -10.23 5.51
CA MET A 103 -8.09 -9.83 5.85
C MET A 103 -8.75 -10.83 6.80
N PRO A 104 -9.84 -10.45 7.49
CA PRO A 104 -10.57 -11.37 8.37
C PRO A 104 -11.11 -12.63 7.68
N ASP A 105 -11.30 -12.60 6.36
CA ASP A 105 -11.69 -13.76 5.55
C ASP A 105 -10.53 -14.72 5.23
N GLY A 106 -9.33 -14.42 5.75
CA GLY A 106 -8.10 -15.20 5.56
C GLY A 106 -7.32 -14.85 4.29
N ARG A 107 -7.88 -14.06 3.36
CA ARG A 107 -7.20 -13.68 2.12
C ARG A 107 -6.08 -12.68 2.39
N VAL A 108 -4.98 -12.86 1.68
CA VAL A 108 -3.82 -11.95 1.75
C VAL A 108 -3.82 -11.05 0.53
N TRP A 109 -3.62 -9.76 0.77
CA TRP A 109 -3.57 -8.72 -0.26
C TRP A 109 -2.25 -7.97 -0.20
N ASN A 110 -1.74 -7.55 -1.37
CA ASN A 110 -0.49 -6.81 -1.48
C ASN A 110 -0.76 -5.32 -1.80
N PRO A 111 -0.87 -4.44 -0.80
CA PRO A 111 -1.12 -3.01 -1.04
C PRO A 111 0.06 -2.31 -1.72
N LEU A 112 1.30 -2.74 -1.48
CA LEU A 112 2.49 -2.17 -2.12
C LEU A 112 2.49 -2.47 -3.62
N GLY A 113 2.29 -3.74 -3.97
CA GLY A 113 2.17 -4.17 -5.37
C GLY A 113 0.99 -3.50 -6.07
N LYS A 114 -0.15 -3.31 -5.39
CA LYS A 114 -1.30 -2.61 -5.98
C LYS A 114 -0.98 -1.15 -6.34
N VAL A 115 -0.25 -0.44 -5.49
CA VAL A 115 0.20 0.94 -5.78
C VAL A 115 1.19 0.97 -6.95
N VAL A 116 2.13 0.02 -7.00
CA VAL A 116 3.08 -0.12 -8.11
C VAL A 116 2.34 -0.39 -9.43
N ASN A 117 1.40 -1.33 -9.45
CA ASN A 117 0.59 -1.63 -10.63
C ASN A 117 -0.19 -0.41 -11.11
N ARG A 118 -0.77 0.36 -10.18
CA ARG A 118 -1.44 1.63 -10.52
C ARG A 118 -0.47 2.62 -11.15
N PHE A 119 0.72 2.78 -10.57
CA PHE A 119 1.74 3.69 -11.07
C PHE A 119 2.21 3.30 -12.48
N GLU A 120 2.42 2.01 -12.74
CA GLU A 120 2.93 1.50 -14.02
C GLU A 120 1.88 1.53 -15.14
N THR A 121 0.63 1.14 -14.83
CA THR A 121 -0.45 1.09 -15.83
C THR A 121 -1.13 2.43 -16.04
N GLY A 122 -1.27 3.25 -14.98
CA GLY A 122 -2.09 4.47 -14.98
C GLY A 122 -3.59 4.22 -15.19
N SER A 123 -4.07 2.97 -15.09
CA SER A 123 -5.47 2.64 -15.37
C SER A 123 -6.40 3.05 -14.21
N PRO A 124 -7.59 3.60 -14.49
CA PRO A 124 -8.65 3.79 -13.49
C PRO A 124 -9.08 2.48 -12.81
N GLU A 125 -8.91 1.34 -13.49
CA GLU A 125 -9.21 0.00 -12.95
C GLU A 125 -8.29 -0.37 -11.78
N GLU A 126 -7.09 0.22 -11.75
CA GLU A 126 -6.14 0.10 -10.65
C GLU A 126 -6.40 1.13 -9.53
N SER A 127 -7.60 1.72 -9.45
CA SER A 127 -7.97 2.60 -8.34
C SER A 127 -7.90 1.88 -6.99
N LEU A 128 -7.19 2.50 -6.06
CA LEU A 128 -7.02 2.02 -4.69
C LEU A 128 -8.33 2.09 -3.92
N ARG A 129 -9.19 3.07 -4.23
CA ARG A 129 -10.55 3.11 -3.69
C ARG A 129 -11.41 1.98 -4.23
N THR A 130 -11.39 1.71 -5.54
CA THR A 130 -12.13 0.58 -6.11
C THR A 130 -11.64 -0.73 -5.52
N PHE A 131 -10.32 -0.90 -5.42
CA PHE A 131 -9.68 -2.03 -4.76
C PHE A 131 -10.23 -2.26 -3.35
N TYR A 132 -10.29 -1.23 -2.49
CA TYR A 132 -10.89 -1.33 -1.16
C TYR A 132 -12.33 -1.86 -1.20
N LEU A 133 -13.16 -1.38 -2.13
CA LEU A 133 -14.55 -1.82 -2.24
C LEU A 133 -14.68 -3.29 -2.65
N THR A 134 -13.70 -3.84 -3.40
CA THR A 134 -13.71 -5.26 -3.77
C THR A 134 -13.48 -6.21 -2.59
N LEU A 135 -12.85 -5.73 -1.51
CA LEU A 135 -12.54 -6.52 -0.31
C LEU A 135 -13.81 -7.01 0.39
N HIS A 136 -14.88 -6.21 0.33
CA HIS A 136 -16.18 -6.56 0.92
C HIS A 136 -17.09 -7.33 -0.06
N GLY A 137 -16.78 -7.31 -1.36
CA GLY A 137 -17.64 -7.84 -2.44
C GLY A 137 -17.55 -9.35 -2.67
N ARG A 138 -16.59 -10.05 -2.05
CA ARG A 138 -16.47 -11.52 -2.14
C ARG A 138 -16.57 -12.17 -0.76
N ALA A 139 -17.68 -11.90 -0.06
CA ALA A 139 -18.16 -12.84 0.94
C ALA A 139 -18.22 -14.23 0.29
N ARG A 140 -17.60 -15.20 0.94
CA ARG A 140 -17.48 -16.59 0.50
C ARG A 140 -18.84 -17.06 -0.02
N ARG A 141 -18.96 -17.32 -1.33
CA ARG A 141 -19.93 -18.33 -1.76
C ARG A 141 -19.39 -19.62 -1.14
N ALA A 142 -20.00 -20.05 -0.04
CA ALA A 142 -19.80 -21.40 0.43
C ALA A 142 -20.16 -22.30 -0.74
N ALA A 143 -19.18 -23.07 -1.24
CA ALA A 143 -19.48 -24.22 -2.04
C ALA A 143 -20.41 -25.10 -1.19
N ALA A 144 -21.61 -25.33 -1.71
CA ALA A 144 -22.56 -26.29 -1.17
C ALA A 144 -22.06 -27.72 -1.44
#